data_AF-A0A958VXE9-F1
#
_entry.id   AF-A0A958VXE9-F1
#
_cell.length_a   1.000
_cell.length_b   1.000
_cell.length_c   1.000
_cell.angle_alpha   90.00
_cell.angle_beta   90.00
_cell.angle_gamma   90.00
#
_symmetry.space_group_name_H-M   'P 1'
#
loop_
_entity.id
_entity.type
_entity.pdbx_description
1 polymer ?
#
loop_
_entity_poly.entity_id
_entity_poly.type
_entity_poly.pdbx_seq_one_letter_code
_entity_poly.pdbx_strand_id
1 'polypeptide(L)' 'MTNEKEKVEEKELKLGVNWANLRGQIKKEFPNVNDSDLQFMGRGENELIGRLQMKSGRTRSQIRNWVRSTAKII' A
#
# COMPACT_ATOMS: atom_id res chain seq x y z
N MET A 1 -19.42 22.53 21.24
CA MET A 1 -20.16 21.78 20.21
C MET A 1 -19.17 21.47 19.09
N THR A 2 -18.92 20.17 18.88
CA THR A 2 -18.41 19.47 17.68
C THR A 2 -17.78 20.33 16.57
N ASN A 3 -16.55 20.08 16.11
CA ASN A 3 -16.25 18.85 15.37
C ASN A 3 -14.72 18.60 15.25
N GLU A 4 -14.12 17.93 16.24
CA GLU A 4 -12.74 17.43 16.18
C GLU A 4 -12.65 16.07 15.44
N LYS A 5 -13.57 15.79 14.50
CA LYS A 5 -13.67 14.49 13.81
C LYS A 5 -12.79 14.35 12.56
N GLU A 6 -11.86 15.26 12.33
CA GLU A 6 -10.92 15.15 11.21
C GLU A 6 -9.44 15.07 11.62
N LYS A 7 -9.17 14.70 12.87
CA LYS A 7 -7.86 14.12 13.22
C LYS A 7 -7.87 12.63 12.88
N VAL A 8 -8.08 12.31 11.60
CA VAL A 8 -7.72 10.98 11.12
C VAL A 8 -6.21 10.99 11.04
N GLU A 9 -5.63 10.64 12.18
CA GLU A 9 -4.22 10.33 12.36
C GLU A 9 -3.76 9.49 11.17
N GLU A 10 -3.14 10.16 10.20
CA GLU A 10 -2.44 9.56 9.08
C GLU A 10 -1.19 8.90 9.68
N LYS A 11 -1.41 7.79 10.40
CA LYS A 11 -0.35 6.90 10.88
C LYS A 11 0.45 6.55 9.64
N GLU A 12 1.62 7.18 9.50
CA GLU A 12 2.60 6.83 8.47
C GLU A 12 2.69 5.31 8.43
N LEU A 13 2.23 4.72 7.32
CA LEU A 13 2.27 3.28 7.17
C LEU A 13 3.74 2.87 7.24
N LYS A 14 4.14 2.23 8.34
CA LYS A 14 5.47 1.67 8.54
C LYS A 14 5.66 0.42 7.69
N LEU A 15 5.53 0.58 6.37
CA LEU A 15 5.76 -0.47 5.37
C LEU A 15 7.20 -0.99 5.42
N GLY A 16 8.14 -0.19 5.95
CA GLY A 16 9.57 -0.52 6.00
C GLY A 16 9.91 -1.81 6.75
N VAL A 17 9.21 -2.13 7.85
CA VAL A 17 9.50 -3.35 8.63
C VAL A 17 9.04 -4.62 7.92
N ASN A 18 7.93 -4.54 7.18
CA ASN A 18 7.29 -5.70 6.55
C ASN A 18 7.38 -5.70 5.01
N TRP A 19 8.26 -4.87 4.43
CA TRP A 19 8.36 -4.65 2.99
C TRP A 19 8.69 -5.93 2.21
N ALA A 20 9.59 -6.77 2.72
CA ALA A 20 9.96 -8.03 2.05
C ALA A 20 8.77 -8.99 1.91
N ASN A 21 7.95 -9.12 2.96
CA ASN A 21 6.75 -9.94 2.93
C ASN A 21 5.71 -9.34 1.98
N LEU A 22 5.42 -8.04 2.14
CA LEU A 22 4.47 -7.33 1.29
C LEU A 22 4.86 -7.41 -0.19
N ARG A 23 6.15 -7.25 -0.53
CA ARG A 23 6.67 -7.39 -1.89
C ARG A 23 6.38 -8.77 -2.48
N GLY A 24 6.57 -9.84 -1.70
CA GLY A 24 6.24 -11.20 -2.11
C GLY A 24 4.76 -11.38 -2.38
N GLN A 25 3.90 -10.81 -1.53
CA GLN A 25 2.45 -10.86 -1.71
C GLN A 25 1.98 -10.01 -2.90
N ILE A 26 2.60 -8.86 -3.13
CA ILE A 26 2.29 -8.01 -4.29
C ILE A 26 2.54 -8.79 -5.58
N LYS A 27 3.66 -9.51 -5.70
CA LYS A 27 3.98 -10.28 -6.90
C LYS A 27 3.01 -11.45 -7.13
N LYS A 28 2.40 -11.98 -6.07
CA LYS A 28 1.36 -13.03 -6.16
C LYS A 28 0.01 -12.46 -6.56
N GLU A 29 -0.41 -11.35 -5.94
CA GLU A 29 -1.72 -10.73 -6.17
C GLU A 29 -1.78 -9.93 -7.48
N PHE A 30 -0.65 -9.33 -7.87
CA PHE A 30 -0.52 -8.45 -9.02
C PHE A 30 0.52 -9.01 -10.01
N PRO A 31 0.14 -9.97 -10.87
CA PRO A 31 1.07 -10.65 -11.78
C PRO A 31 1.74 -9.73 -12.81
N ASN A 32 1.14 -8.57 -13.08
CA ASN A 32 1.68 -7.54 -13.98
C ASN A 32 2.73 -6.63 -13.31
N VAL A 33 2.98 -6.82 -12.01
CA VAL A 33 3.95 -6.05 -11.20
C VAL A 33 5.21 -6.88 -11.04
N ASN A 34 6.33 -6.35 -11.50
CA ASN A 34 7.62 -7.02 -11.44
C ASN A 34 8.58 -6.39 -10.40
N ASP A 35 9.81 -6.88 -10.33
CA ASP A 35 10.79 -6.39 -9.35
C ASP A 35 11.27 -4.96 -9.60
N SER A 36 11.41 -4.56 -10.87
CA SER A 36 11.72 -3.15 -11.19
C SER A 36 10.54 -2.24 -10.85
N ASP A 37 9.31 -2.80 -10.86
CA ASP A 37 8.15 -2.05 -10.43
C ASP A 37 8.22 -1.71 -8.92
N LEU A 38 8.82 -2.58 -8.11
CA LEU A 38 8.86 -2.51 -6.65
C LEU A 38 10.14 -1.86 -6.09
N GLN A 39 11.10 -1.49 -6.95
CA GLN A 39 12.46 -1.16 -6.54
C GLN A 39 12.58 0.09 -5.64
N PHE A 40 11.70 1.08 -5.81
CA PHE A 40 11.70 2.35 -5.05
C PHE A 40 10.48 2.54 -4.14
N MET A 41 9.49 1.65 -4.23
CA MET A 41 8.18 1.82 -3.59
C MET A 41 8.19 1.54 -2.07
N GLY A 42 9.28 0.97 -1.53
CA GLY A 42 9.43 0.69 -0.10
C GLY A 42 9.49 1.94 0.80
N ARG A 43 9.54 3.15 0.21
CA ARG A 43 9.62 4.43 0.94
C ARG A 43 8.34 5.28 0.90
N GLY A 44 7.32 4.89 0.14
CA GLY A 44 6.10 5.69 -0.01
C GLY A 44 4.86 4.88 -0.38
N GLU A 45 3.88 4.83 0.52
CA GLU A 45 2.59 4.13 0.32
C GLU A 45 1.81 4.68 -0.89
N ASN A 46 1.82 6.00 -1.09
CA ASN A 46 1.05 6.64 -2.16
C ASN A 46 1.56 6.27 -3.56
N GLU A 47 2.87 6.12 -3.73
CA GLU A 47 3.49 5.68 -4.98
C GLU A 47 3.19 4.20 -5.25
N LEU A 48 3.33 3.36 -4.22
CA LEU A 48 2.92 1.96 -4.26
C LEU A 48 1.47 1.81 -4.72
N ILE A 49 0.54 2.51 -4.07
CA ILE A 49 -0.89 2.46 -4.41
C ILE A 49 -1.12 2.92 -5.85
N GLY A 50 -0.48 4.01 -6.29
CA GLY A 50 -0.62 4.53 -7.65
C GLY A 50 -0.14 3.52 -8.71
N ARG A 51 0.99 2.86 -8.47
CA ARG A 51 1.51 1.88 -9.42
C ARG A 51 0.66 0.62 -9.49
N LEU A 52 0.23 0.11 -8.33
CA LEU A 52 -0.68 -1.04 -8.28
C LEU A 52 -2.01 -0.72 -8.95
N GLN A 53 -2.51 0.50 -8.83
CA GLN A 53 -3.73 0.94 -9.53
C GLN A 53 -3.55 0.87 -11.04
N MET A 54 -2.46 1.44 -11.58
CA MET A 54 -2.20 1.42 -13.03
C MET A 54 -2.05 0.00 -13.59
N LYS A 55 -1.42 -0.91 -12.84
CA LYS A 55 -1.11 -2.27 -13.29
C LYS A 55 -2.27 -3.26 -13.14
N SER A 56 -3.18 -3.00 -12.21
CA SER A 56 -4.27 -3.91 -11.85
C SER A 56 -5.67 -3.42 -12.24
N GLY A 57 -5.81 -2.13 -12.56
CA GLY A 57 -7.11 -1.49 -12.79
C GLY A 57 -7.97 -1.34 -11.53
N ARG A 58 -7.49 -1.77 -10.36
CA ARG A 58 -8.23 -1.66 -9.09
C ARG A 58 -8.24 -0.22 -8.58
N THR A 59 -9.29 0.13 -7.83
CA THR A 59 -9.39 1.45 -7.21
C THR A 59 -8.34 1.64 -6.11
N ARG A 60 -7.97 2.90 -5.84
CA ARG A 60 -7.04 3.24 -4.74
C ARG A 60 -7.51 2.68 -3.38
N SER A 61 -8.82 2.71 -3.12
CA SER A 61 -9.41 2.22 -1.87
C SER A 61 -9.22 0.71 -1.71
N GLN A 62 -9.49 -0.07 -2.76
CA GLN A 62 -9.28 -1.52 -2.74
C GLN A 62 -7.82 -1.88 -2.47
N ILE A 63 -6.89 -1.18 -3.13
CA ILE A 63 -5.46 -1.44 -2.96
C ILE A 63 -5.01 -1.03 -1.55
N ARG A 64 -5.43 0.13 -1.06
CA ARG A 64 -5.11 0.59 0.30
C ARG A 64 -5.59 -0.40 1.36
N ASN A 65 -6.83 -0.89 1.23
CA ASN A 65 -7.39 -1.87 2.16
C ASN A 65 -6.61 -3.19 2.10
N TRP A 66 -6.28 -3.66 0.89
CA TRP A 66 -5.47 -4.86 0.71
C TRP A 66 -4.05 -4.71 1.28
N VAL A 67 -3.36 -3.58 1.01
CA VAL A 67 -2.01 -3.31 1.52
C VAL A 67 -2.02 -3.26 3.06
N ARG A 68 -2.98 -2.58 3.67
CA ARG A 68 -3.13 -2.50 5.13
C ARG A 68 -3.35 -3.87 5.76
N SER A 69 -4.26 -4.66 5.19
CA SER A 69 -4.54 -6.04 5.62
C SER A 69 -3.30 -6.94 5.48
N THR A 70 -2.60 -6.85 4.35
CA THR A 70 -1.46 -7.70 4.03
C THR A 70 -0.21 -7.35 4.84
N ALA A 71 0.08 -6.06 5.00
CA ALA A 71 1.22 -5.58 5.78
C ALA A 71 1.04 -5.77 7.29
N LYS A 72 -0.16 -6.21 7.74
CA LYS A 72 -0.54 -6.32 9.15
C LYS A 72 -0.30 -5.02 9.92
N ILE A 73 -0.60 -3.88 9.28
CA ILE A 73 -0.49 -2.58 9.92
C ILE A 73 -1.74 -2.41 10.78
N ILE A 74 -1.56 -2.45 12.10
CA ILE A 74 -2.59 -2.39 13.14
C ILE A 74 -2.85 -0.94 13.57
#